data_AF-A0A653EG09-F1
#
_entry.id   AF-A0A653EG09-F1
#
_cell.length_a   1.000
_cell.length_b   1.000
_cell.length_c   1.000
_cell.angle_alpha   90.00
_cell.angle_beta   90.00
_cell.angle_gamma   90.00
#
_symmetry.space_group_name_H-M   'P 1'
#
loop_
_entity.id
_entity.type
_entity.pdbx_description
1 polymer ?
#
loop_
_entity_poly.entity_id
_entity_poly.type
_entity_poly.pdbx_seq_one_letter_code
_entity_poly.pdbx_strand_id
1 'polypeptide(L)'
;MFGNGGDGGSGGAAGDTHKWETSPQTDFPNVGLSGDGGAGGNAGLFGAGGAGGTGGTGGVSAGKASVGGTGGSGGDGGRGGLLYGDGGAGGHGGTGGAATVFNPDGTGSRSYFDTTGGTGGVGGSGGDAGLIGAGGVGGVGGTGGLSGLHAGGTGGAGGDGGDGGLLAGPGGGGGQGGAGGSQASWGAVGNGGSGGNGGDAQLIGDGGNAGTGGDGEADGPGGLAGAGGLLFGKPGTPV
;
A
#
# COMPACT_ATOMS: atom_id res chain seq x y z
N MET A 1 12.31 28.89 3.46
CA MET A 1 13.20 29.11 2.29
C MET A 1 14.10 27.89 2.07
N PHE A 2 14.62 27.30 3.16
CA PHE A 2 15.27 25.99 3.16
C PHE A 2 14.51 25.09 4.12
N GLY A 3 14.23 23.84 3.72
CA GLY A 3 13.61 22.86 4.60
C GLY A 3 13.02 21.70 3.83
N ASN A 4 13.26 20.49 4.33
CA ASN A 4 12.58 19.30 3.83
C ASN A 4 11.10 19.33 4.21
N GLY A 5 10.29 18.63 3.44
CA GLY A 5 8.94 18.27 3.85
C GLY A 5 8.96 17.41 5.10
N GLY A 6 7.94 17.58 5.96
CA GLY A 6 7.76 16.69 7.11
C GLY A 6 7.18 15.34 6.67
N ASP A 7 7.52 14.26 7.35
CA ASP A 7 6.94 12.94 7.03
C ASP A 7 5.45 12.86 7.40
N GLY A 8 4.71 12.06 6.64
CA GLY A 8 3.33 11.73 6.91
C GLY A 8 3.19 10.81 8.12
N GLY A 9 2.14 11.03 8.93
CA GLY A 9 1.85 10.16 10.08
C GLY A 9 1.36 8.78 9.64
N SER A 10 1.66 7.73 10.41
CA SER A 10 1.11 6.39 10.15
C SER A 10 -0.39 6.32 10.44
N GLY A 11 -1.13 5.59 9.61
CA GLY A 11 -2.53 5.27 9.83
C GLY A 11 -2.72 4.37 11.06
N GLY A 12 -3.74 4.67 11.87
CA GLY A 12 -4.07 3.87 13.04
C GLY A 12 -4.58 2.48 12.64
N ALA A 13 -4.23 1.45 13.41
CA ALA A 13 -4.86 0.14 13.25
C ALA A 13 -6.37 0.22 13.55
N ALA A 14 -7.15 -0.64 12.90
CA ALA A 14 -8.56 -0.78 13.25
C ALA A 14 -8.74 -1.18 14.72
N GLY A 15 -9.66 -0.53 15.42
CA GLY A 15 -9.96 -0.84 16.82
C GLY A 15 -10.92 -2.01 16.96
N ASP A 16 -10.60 -2.95 17.86
CA ASP A 16 -11.51 -4.02 18.27
C ASP A 16 -12.59 -3.43 19.21
N THR A 17 -13.77 -3.08 18.70
CA THR A 17 -14.89 -2.69 19.56
C THR A 17 -15.54 -3.92 20.20
N HIS A 18 -14.82 -4.62 21.07
CA HIS A 18 -15.40 -5.62 21.96
C HIS A 18 -15.89 -4.95 23.24
N LYS A 19 -17.18 -4.58 23.28
CA LYS A 19 -17.91 -4.49 24.54
C LYS A 19 -18.63 -5.82 24.75
N TRP A 20 -18.19 -6.59 25.75
CA TRP A 20 -18.95 -7.73 26.25
C TRP A 20 -20.24 -7.18 26.88
N GLU A 21 -21.29 -7.05 26.09
CA GLU A 21 -22.65 -6.90 26.60
C GLU A 21 -23.35 -8.26 26.48
N THR A 22 -23.86 -8.74 27.61
CA THR A 22 -24.43 -10.07 27.86
C THR A 22 -25.79 -10.32 27.19
N SER A 23 -26.05 -9.76 26.01
CA SER A 23 -27.34 -9.81 25.33
C SER A 23 -27.26 -10.68 24.05
N PRO A 24 -28.37 -11.34 23.63
CA PRO A 24 -28.34 -12.27 22.51
C PRO A 24 -27.92 -11.54 21.24
N GLN A 25 -26.82 -12.04 20.68
CA GLN A 25 -25.98 -11.47 19.64
C GLN A 25 -26.74 -11.31 18.30
N THR A 26 -27.32 -10.14 18.04
CA THR A 26 -27.78 -9.72 16.70
C THR A 26 -26.99 -8.54 16.13
N ASP A 27 -26.05 -7.98 16.88
CA ASP A 27 -25.15 -6.95 16.38
C ASP A 27 -23.93 -7.63 15.76
N PHE A 28 -23.97 -7.87 14.46
CA PHE A 28 -22.78 -8.25 13.70
C PHE A 28 -21.81 -7.06 13.74
N PRO A 29 -20.63 -7.20 14.38
CA PRO A 29 -19.72 -6.08 14.57
C PRO A 29 -19.17 -5.60 13.23
N ASN A 30 -19.15 -4.28 13.09
CA ASN A 30 -18.44 -3.58 12.03
C ASN A 30 -16.96 -3.96 12.14
N VAL A 31 -16.40 -4.65 11.14
CA VAL A 31 -14.96 -4.87 11.06
C VAL A 31 -14.30 -3.52 10.85
N GLY A 32 -13.55 -3.05 11.84
CA GLY A 32 -13.04 -1.68 11.84
C GLY A 32 -12.23 -1.39 10.57
N LEU A 33 -12.54 -0.26 9.91
CA LEU A 33 -11.64 0.32 8.92
C LEU A 33 -10.40 0.82 9.64
N SER A 34 -9.22 0.46 9.14
CA SER A 34 -7.97 1.06 9.59
C SER A 34 -7.81 2.46 9.01
N GLY A 35 -7.00 3.29 9.68
CA GLY A 35 -6.64 4.60 9.18
C GLY A 35 -5.65 4.53 8.02
N ASP A 36 -5.74 5.47 7.10
CA ASP A 36 -4.76 5.68 6.04
C ASP A 36 -3.50 6.36 6.57
N GLY A 37 -2.38 6.15 5.89
CA GLY A 37 -1.16 6.91 6.10
C GLY A 37 -1.35 8.37 5.66
N GLY A 38 -0.84 9.30 6.45
CA GLY A 38 -0.81 10.71 6.12
C GLY A 38 0.16 10.98 4.96
N ALA A 39 -0.15 11.99 4.14
CA ALA A 39 0.76 12.41 3.08
C ALA A 39 2.04 13.05 3.65
N GLY A 40 3.15 12.85 2.95
CA GLY A 40 4.39 13.57 3.15
C GLY A 40 4.25 15.04 2.78
N GLY A 41 4.89 15.91 3.56
CA GLY A 41 4.92 17.33 3.31
C GLY A 41 5.74 17.69 2.08
N ASN A 42 5.33 18.72 1.37
CA ASN A 42 6.14 19.26 0.26
C ASN A 42 7.30 20.10 0.80
N ALA A 43 8.44 20.04 0.11
CA ALA A 43 9.54 20.97 0.34
C ALA A 43 9.26 22.36 -0.25
N GLY A 44 10.07 23.34 0.17
CA GLY A 44 9.99 24.72 -0.30
C GLY A 44 10.79 24.98 -1.59
N LEU A 45 11.64 26.01 -1.59
CA LEU A 45 12.51 26.31 -2.74
C LEU A 45 13.61 25.26 -2.91
N PHE A 46 14.10 24.74 -1.79
CA PHE A 46 15.11 23.70 -1.67
C PHE A 46 14.67 22.69 -0.60
N GLY A 47 15.02 21.42 -0.80
CA GLY A 47 14.82 20.35 0.17
C GLY A 47 14.11 19.14 -0.43
N ALA A 48 14.25 17.98 0.20
CA ALA A 48 13.52 16.78 -0.21
C ALA A 48 12.07 16.82 0.30
N GLY A 49 11.15 16.25 -0.47
CA GLY A 49 9.79 15.99 -0.01
C GLY A 49 9.79 14.98 1.15
N GLY A 50 8.84 15.12 2.06
CA GLY A 50 8.66 14.19 3.17
C GLY A 50 8.12 12.85 2.68
N ALA A 51 8.44 11.75 3.38
CA ALA A 51 7.87 10.45 3.04
C ALA A 51 6.39 10.39 3.41
N GLY A 52 5.60 9.63 2.66
CA GLY A 52 4.24 9.28 3.02
C GLY A 52 4.19 8.29 4.18
N GLY A 53 3.18 8.41 5.03
CA GLY A 53 2.95 7.51 6.15
C GLY A 53 2.44 6.13 5.72
N THR A 54 2.71 5.11 6.49
CA THR A 54 2.17 3.76 6.22
C THR A 54 0.68 3.69 6.57
N GLY A 55 -0.11 2.97 5.76
CA GLY A 55 -1.49 2.62 6.08
C GLY A 55 -1.61 1.68 7.27
N GLY A 56 -2.71 1.79 8.02
CA GLY A 56 -2.99 0.96 9.18
C GLY A 56 -3.44 -0.46 8.81
N THR A 57 -3.30 -1.39 9.74
CA THR A 57 -3.74 -2.79 9.56
C THR A 57 -5.25 -2.93 9.74
N GLY A 58 -5.92 -3.56 8.78
CA GLY A 58 -7.37 -3.80 8.82
C GLY A 58 -7.81 -4.68 10.00
N GLY A 59 -9.03 -4.46 10.48
CA GLY A 59 -9.56 -5.15 11.65
C GLY A 59 -9.79 -6.63 11.41
N VAL A 60 -9.63 -7.45 12.45
CA VAL A 60 -9.90 -8.89 12.34
C VAL A 60 -11.42 -9.12 12.21
N SER A 61 -11.83 -10.09 11.41
CA SER A 61 -13.25 -10.46 11.30
C SER A 61 -13.84 -10.83 12.66
N ALA A 62 -15.04 -10.35 12.97
CA ALA A 62 -15.72 -10.68 14.22
C ALA A 62 -17.11 -11.29 13.96
N GLY A 63 -17.17 -12.57 13.55
CA GLY A 63 -18.44 -13.33 13.53
C GLY A 63 -18.62 -14.31 12.37
N LYS A 64 -19.79 -14.96 12.32
CA LYS A 64 -20.22 -15.86 11.24
C LYS A 64 -20.38 -15.07 9.92
N ALA A 65 -19.86 -15.60 8.80
CA ALA A 65 -20.06 -15.00 7.47
C ALA A 65 -19.46 -13.58 7.30
N SER A 66 -18.32 -13.29 7.94
CA SER A 66 -17.68 -11.97 7.94
C SER A 66 -16.38 -11.90 7.12
N VAL A 67 -16.05 -10.70 6.62
CA VAL A 67 -14.83 -10.41 5.86
C VAL A 67 -13.85 -9.66 6.75
N GLY A 68 -12.55 -9.87 6.61
CA GLY A 68 -11.55 -9.08 7.34
C GLY A 68 -11.64 -7.60 6.94
N GLY A 69 -11.33 -6.69 7.86
CA GLY A 69 -11.24 -5.27 7.55
C GLY A 69 -10.17 -5.01 6.49
N THR A 70 -10.39 -4.05 5.61
CA THR A 70 -9.38 -3.65 4.61
C THR A 70 -8.22 -2.94 5.30
N GLY A 71 -6.99 -3.19 4.83
CA GLY A 71 -5.84 -2.39 5.22
C GLY A 71 -5.96 -0.96 4.69
N GLY A 72 -5.45 0.01 5.44
CA GLY A 72 -5.46 1.42 5.07
C GLY A 72 -4.48 1.70 3.93
N SER A 73 -4.74 2.72 3.13
CA SER A 73 -3.81 3.12 2.08
C SER A 73 -2.55 3.75 2.68
N GLY A 74 -1.42 3.59 2.00
CA GLY A 74 -0.23 4.40 2.28
C GLY A 74 -0.46 5.85 1.84
N GLY A 75 0.16 6.80 2.55
CA GLY A 75 0.12 8.20 2.16
C GLY A 75 1.08 8.49 1.00
N ASP A 76 0.77 9.48 0.19
CA ASP A 76 1.66 9.91 -0.89
C ASP A 76 2.92 10.58 -0.34
N GLY A 77 4.04 10.43 -1.05
CA GLY A 77 5.25 11.19 -0.81
C GLY A 77 5.07 12.67 -1.18
N GLY A 78 5.69 13.56 -0.42
CA GLY A 78 5.67 14.98 -0.70
C GLY A 78 6.56 15.35 -1.89
N ARG A 79 6.28 16.47 -2.55
CA ARG A 79 7.13 16.98 -3.63
C ARG A 79 8.47 17.50 -3.12
N GLY A 80 9.51 17.29 -3.91
CA GLY A 80 10.82 17.90 -3.74
C GLY A 80 10.80 19.41 -3.95
N GLY A 81 11.91 20.06 -3.59
CA GLY A 81 12.04 21.51 -3.65
C GLY A 81 12.01 22.02 -5.08
N LEU A 82 11.42 23.20 -5.28
CA LEU A 82 11.21 23.76 -6.63
C LEU A 82 12.49 23.82 -7.47
N LEU A 83 13.64 24.20 -6.88
CA LEU A 83 14.91 24.31 -7.61
C LEU A 83 15.80 23.09 -7.44
N TYR A 84 15.81 22.51 -6.24
CA TYR A 84 16.60 21.33 -5.94
C TYR A 84 15.99 20.55 -4.79
N GLY A 85 15.80 19.26 -5.02
CA GLY A 85 15.41 18.31 -4.02
C GLY A 85 14.59 17.18 -4.61
N ASP A 86 14.78 16.00 -4.03
CA ASP A 86 14.11 14.79 -4.46
C ASP A 86 12.67 14.75 -3.94
N GLY A 87 11.80 14.08 -4.67
CA GLY A 87 10.49 13.72 -4.16
C GLY A 87 10.56 12.73 -3.00
N GLY A 88 9.61 12.82 -2.08
CA GLY A 88 9.47 11.88 -0.97
C GLY A 88 8.95 10.53 -1.43
N ALA A 89 9.34 9.46 -0.74
CA ALA A 89 8.79 8.12 -1.03
C ALA A 89 7.30 8.04 -0.63
N GLY A 90 6.53 7.26 -1.37
CA GLY A 90 5.18 6.88 -0.99
C GLY A 90 5.17 5.90 0.19
N GLY A 91 4.16 5.99 1.04
CA GLY A 91 3.98 5.12 2.19
C GLY A 91 3.46 3.73 1.79
N HIS A 92 3.79 2.72 2.57
CA HIS A 92 3.26 1.37 2.34
C HIS A 92 1.76 1.27 2.63
N GLY A 93 1.04 0.49 1.84
CA GLY A 93 -0.31 0.07 2.15
C GLY A 93 -0.34 -0.84 3.38
N GLY A 94 -1.39 -0.74 4.19
CA GLY A 94 -1.59 -1.55 5.38
C GLY A 94 -2.05 -2.98 5.04
N THR A 95 -1.76 -3.93 5.92
CA THR A 95 -2.21 -5.32 5.71
C THR A 95 -3.72 -5.44 5.91
N GLY A 96 -4.38 -6.26 5.09
CA GLY A 96 -5.77 -6.64 5.31
C GLY A 96 -5.93 -7.48 6.59
N GLY A 97 -7.08 -7.31 7.25
CA GLY A 97 -7.43 -8.02 8.46
C GLY A 97 -7.65 -9.52 8.22
N ALA A 98 -7.23 -10.35 9.17
CA ALA A 98 -7.45 -11.79 9.07
C ALA A 98 -8.94 -12.15 9.27
N ALA A 99 -9.39 -13.21 8.61
CA ALA A 99 -10.62 -13.89 8.97
C ALA A 99 -10.38 -14.80 10.19
N THR A 100 -11.15 -14.64 11.28
CA THR A 100 -11.07 -15.57 12.42
C THR A 100 -11.96 -16.79 12.23
N VAL A 101 -11.45 -17.95 12.66
CA VAL A 101 -12.26 -19.12 13.00
C VAL A 101 -12.74 -18.97 14.44
N PHE A 102 -14.06 -18.78 14.66
CA PHE A 102 -14.63 -18.71 16.02
C PHE A 102 -14.87 -20.12 16.58
N ASN A 103 -14.65 -20.29 17.89
CA ASN A 103 -15.12 -21.46 18.65
C ASN A 103 -16.32 -21.00 19.51
N PRO A 104 -17.57 -21.21 19.08
CA PRO A 104 -18.73 -20.71 19.82
C PRO A 104 -18.98 -21.43 21.15
N ASP A 105 -18.32 -22.56 21.43
CA ASP A 105 -18.62 -23.43 22.58
C ASP A 105 -17.48 -23.55 23.62
N GLY A 106 -16.33 -22.90 23.40
CA GLY A 106 -15.17 -23.01 24.29
C GLY A 106 -14.53 -24.40 24.38
N THR A 107 -14.93 -25.37 23.55
CA THR A 107 -14.46 -26.78 23.64
C THR A 107 -13.16 -27.06 22.90
N GLY A 108 -12.57 -26.04 22.26
CA GLY A 108 -11.38 -26.21 21.40
C GLY A 108 -11.70 -26.70 19.98
N SER A 109 -12.99 -26.85 19.62
CA SER A 109 -13.42 -27.25 18.28
C SER A 109 -13.50 -26.05 17.33
N ARG A 110 -12.56 -25.96 16.37
CA ARG A 110 -12.52 -24.96 15.27
C ARG A 110 -13.83 -24.96 14.48
N SER A 111 -14.73 -24.01 14.71
CA SER A 111 -15.91 -23.83 13.86
C SER A 111 -15.56 -22.93 12.68
N TYR A 112 -15.29 -23.56 11.54
CA TYR A 112 -15.04 -22.85 10.30
C TYR A 112 -16.35 -22.26 9.78
N PHE A 113 -16.41 -20.93 9.74
CA PHE A 113 -17.47 -20.21 9.06
C PHE A 113 -16.93 -19.68 7.73
N ASP A 114 -17.80 -19.61 6.72
CA ASP A 114 -17.60 -18.90 5.45
C ASP A 114 -17.03 -17.51 5.75
N THR A 115 -15.72 -17.29 5.57
CA THR A 115 -15.06 -16.03 5.94
C THR A 115 -13.88 -15.79 5.02
N THR A 116 -13.74 -14.54 4.58
CA THR A 116 -12.73 -14.10 3.61
C THR A 116 -11.79 -13.10 4.27
N GLY A 117 -10.48 -13.20 4.03
CA GLY A 117 -9.53 -12.22 4.53
C GLY A 117 -9.79 -10.83 3.94
N GLY A 118 -9.47 -9.77 4.69
CA GLY A 118 -9.61 -8.39 4.22
C GLY A 118 -8.58 -8.07 3.14
N THR A 119 -8.88 -7.15 2.24
CA THR A 119 -7.91 -6.74 1.20
C THR A 119 -6.76 -5.93 1.81
N GLY A 120 -5.57 -6.05 1.25
CA GLY A 120 -4.47 -5.15 1.55
C GLY A 120 -4.73 -3.73 1.03
N GLY A 121 -4.21 -2.73 1.73
CA GLY A 121 -4.29 -1.33 1.33
C GLY A 121 -3.36 -1.02 0.17
N VAL A 122 -3.68 0.01 -0.62
CA VAL A 122 -2.83 0.45 -1.74
C VAL A 122 -1.61 1.19 -1.21
N GLY A 123 -0.44 1.03 -1.84
CA GLY A 123 0.74 1.86 -1.54
C GLY A 123 0.58 3.28 -2.07
N GLY A 124 1.07 4.27 -1.33
CA GLY A 124 1.01 5.68 -1.74
C GLY A 124 1.97 5.97 -2.90
N SER A 125 1.67 6.97 -3.71
CA SER A 125 2.57 7.36 -4.80
C SER A 125 3.82 8.06 -4.28
N GLY A 126 4.93 7.93 -4.99
CA GLY A 126 6.12 8.75 -4.77
C GLY A 126 5.86 10.21 -5.17
N GLY A 127 6.50 11.15 -4.49
CA GLY A 127 6.42 12.57 -4.82
C GLY A 127 7.29 12.92 -6.02
N ASP A 128 6.91 13.96 -6.76
CA ASP A 128 7.72 14.47 -7.87
C ASP A 128 8.87 15.35 -7.37
N ALA A 129 9.96 15.40 -8.13
CA ALA A 129 11.00 16.41 -7.96
C ALA A 129 10.63 17.75 -8.64
N GLY A 130 11.36 18.81 -8.29
CA GLY A 130 11.23 20.14 -8.92
C GLY A 130 12.07 20.27 -10.20
N LEU A 131 12.99 21.24 -10.22
CA LEU A 131 13.86 21.48 -11.37
C LEU A 131 14.98 20.44 -11.49
N ILE A 132 15.61 20.11 -10.35
CA ILE A 132 16.68 19.13 -10.23
C ILE A 132 16.37 18.23 -9.04
N GLY A 133 16.39 16.91 -9.24
CA GLY A 133 16.12 15.94 -8.18
C GLY A 133 15.52 14.66 -8.72
N ALA A 134 15.65 13.56 -7.99
CA ALA A 134 15.01 12.30 -8.32
C ALA A 134 13.54 12.31 -7.88
N GLY A 135 12.69 11.65 -8.67
CA GLY A 135 11.34 11.33 -8.23
C GLY A 135 11.36 10.32 -7.08
N GLY A 136 10.35 10.40 -6.21
CA GLY A 136 10.17 9.50 -5.09
C GLY A 136 9.75 8.10 -5.52
N VAL A 137 10.17 7.07 -4.80
CA VAL A 137 9.72 5.68 -5.05
C VAL A 137 8.29 5.50 -4.56
N GLY A 138 7.46 4.80 -5.32
CA GLY A 138 6.11 4.42 -4.90
C GLY A 138 6.09 3.41 -3.76
N GLY A 139 5.08 3.49 -2.91
CA GLY A 139 4.90 2.61 -1.77
C GLY A 139 4.51 1.19 -2.18
N VAL A 140 5.01 0.18 -1.47
CA VAL A 140 4.55 -1.21 -1.66
C VAL A 140 3.09 -1.36 -1.19
N GLY A 141 2.28 -2.09 -1.96
CA GLY A 141 0.92 -2.46 -1.59
C GLY A 141 0.87 -3.41 -0.38
N GLY A 142 -0.16 -3.28 0.43
CA GLY A 142 -0.36 -4.11 1.61
C GLY A 142 -0.70 -5.56 1.26
N THR A 143 -0.31 -6.51 2.11
CA THR A 143 -0.70 -7.91 1.91
C THR A 143 -2.18 -8.10 2.19
N GLY A 144 -2.82 -9.02 1.47
CA GLY A 144 -4.15 -9.49 1.81
C GLY A 144 -4.20 -10.22 3.15
N GLY A 145 -5.35 -10.19 3.81
CA GLY A 145 -5.60 -10.84 5.08
C GLY A 145 -5.71 -12.35 4.96
N LEU A 146 -5.34 -13.06 6.03
CA LEU A 146 -5.43 -14.53 6.10
C LEU A 146 -6.86 -15.03 5.84
N SER A 147 -7.00 -16.11 5.07
CA SER A 147 -8.28 -16.73 4.78
C SER A 147 -8.89 -17.44 5.99
N GLY A 148 -10.23 -17.54 5.99
CA GLY A 148 -10.96 -18.46 6.86
C GLY A 148 -11.27 -19.76 6.13
N LEU A 149 -12.55 -20.05 5.89
CA LEU A 149 -12.95 -21.24 5.11
C LEU A 149 -12.98 -20.99 3.59
N HIS A 150 -13.01 -19.73 3.13
CA HIS A 150 -13.27 -19.39 1.72
C HIS A 150 -12.07 -18.87 0.94
N ALA A 151 -11.64 -17.63 1.14
CA ALA A 151 -10.52 -17.08 0.38
C ALA A 151 -9.67 -16.11 1.21
N GLY A 152 -8.39 -16.03 0.89
CA GLY A 152 -7.52 -14.98 1.39
C GLY A 152 -7.95 -13.63 0.81
N GLY A 153 -7.64 -12.55 1.51
CA GLY A 153 -7.86 -11.22 0.96
C GLY A 153 -6.94 -10.95 -0.23
N THR A 154 -7.34 -10.11 -1.16
CA THR A 154 -6.43 -9.71 -2.25
C THR A 154 -5.33 -8.80 -1.71
N GLY A 155 -4.14 -8.87 -2.30
CA GLY A 155 -3.09 -7.88 -2.06
C GLY A 155 -3.48 -6.51 -2.62
N GLY A 156 -2.97 -5.45 -1.99
CA GLY A 156 -3.14 -4.07 -2.46
C GLY A 156 -2.20 -3.75 -3.62
N ALA A 157 -2.57 -2.82 -4.48
CA ALA A 157 -1.67 -2.34 -5.54
C ALA A 157 -0.47 -1.59 -4.95
N GLY A 158 0.68 -1.65 -5.62
CA GLY A 158 1.80 -0.75 -5.38
C GLY A 158 1.49 0.66 -5.88
N GLY A 159 2.11 1.66 -5.25
CA GLY A 159 2.01 3.05 -5.66
C GLY A 159 2.93 3.36 -6.83
N ASP A 160 2.57 4.36 -7.63
CA ASP A 160 3.41 4.82 -8.73
C ASP A 160 4.65 5.56 -8.20
N GLY A 161 5.76 5.49 -8.92
CA GLY A 161 6.91 6.36 -8.69
C GLY A 161 6.65 7.79 -9.17
N GLY A 162 7.24 8.78 -8.49
CA GLY A 162 7.14 10.18 -8.89
C GLY A 162 8.09 10.54 -10.03
N ASP A 163 7.82 11.65 -10.70
CA ASP A 163 8.65 12.11 -11.82
C ASP A 163 9.96 12.73 -11.34
N GLY A 164 11.00 12.54 -12.15
CA GLY A 164 12.30 13.20 -12.00
C GLY A 164 12.25 14.68 -12.34
N GLY A 165 13.28 15.42 -11.90
CA GLY A 165 13.34 16.85 -12.07
C GLY A 165 13.36 17.29 -13.53
N LEU A 166 12.73 18.43 -13.81
CA LEU A 166 12.52 18.90 -15.19
C LEU A 166 13.81 19.01 -16.01
N LEU A 167 14.91 19.47 -15.39
CA LEU A 167 16.21 19.58 -16.06
C LEU A 167 17.07 18.34 -15.87
N ALA A 168 17.14 17.83 -14.65
CA ALA A 168 17.94 16.66 -14.35
C ALA A 168 17.40 15.89 -13.14
N GLY A 169 17.27 14.58 -13.32
CA GLY A 169 16.95 13.64 -12.27
C GLY A 169 16.21 12.43 -12.81
N PRO A 170 16.47 11.25 -12.23
CA PRO A 170 15.74 10.05 -12.63
C PRO A 170 14.30 10.09 -12.10
N GLY A 171 13.41 9.38 -12.79
CA GLY A 171 12.10 9.06 -12.25
C GLY A 171 12.19 8.04 -11.11
N GLY A 172 11.23 8.06 -10.20
CA GLY A 172 11.14 7.12 -9.08
C GLY A 172 10.66 5.75 -9.52
N GLY A 173 11.11 4.68 -8.86
CA GLY A 173 10.58 3.34 -9.12
C GLY A 173 9.14 3.18 -8.66
N GLY A 174 8.35 2.37 -9.36
CA GLY A 174 7.03 1.95 -8.90
C GLY A 174 7.15 1.00 -7.70
N GLY A 175 6.14 1.02 -6.83
CA GLY A 175 6.03 0.13 -5.68
C GLY A 175 5.58 -1.27 -6.09
N GLN A 176 6.02 -2.29 -5.36
CA GLN A 176 5.54 -3.65 -5.60
C GLN A 176 4.06 -3.78 -5.21
N GLY A 177 3.32 -4.61 -5.93
CA GLY A 177 2.02 -5.08 -5.49
C GLY A 177 2.13 -5.95 -4.24
N GLY A 178 1.13 -5.89 -3.37
CA GLY A 178 1.05 -6.71 -2.18
C GLY A 178 0.70 -8.16 -2.52
N ALA A 179 1.22 -9.11 -1.75
CA ALA A 179 0.84 -10.51 -1.90
C ALA A 179 -0.62 -10.74 -1.47
N GLY A 180 -1.28 -11.70 -2.10
CA GLY A 180 -2.57 -12.21 -1.66
C GLY A 180 -2.49 -12.91 -0.30
N GLY A 181 -3.62 -12.96 0.40
CA GLY A 181 -3.74 -13.56 1.71
C GLY A 181 -3.54 -15.08 1.67
N SER A 182 -2.77 -15.61 2.61
CA SER A 182 -2.47 -17.04 2.69
C SER A 182 -3.67 -17.90 3.09
N GLN A 183 -3.59 -19.21 2.83
CA GLN A 183 -4.63 -20.16 3.24
C GLN A 183 -4.44 -20.61 4.69
N ALA A 184 -5.47 -20.49 5.52
CA ALA A 184 -5.41 -21.07 6.86
C ALA A 184 -5.70 -22.58 6.87
N SER A 185 -6.53 -23.10 5.96
CA SER A 185 -6.97 -24.52 5.97
C SER A 185 -7.51 -25.07 4.64
N TRP A 186 -8.65 -24.56 4.14
CA TRP A 186 -9.35 -25.10 2.95
C TRP A 186 -9.74 -24.04 1.92
N GLY A 187 -9.57 -22.76 2.25
CA GLY A 187 -9.98 -21.65 1.40
C GLY A 187 -8.84 -21.13 0.53
N ALA A 188 -9.14 -20.72 -0.71
CA ALA A 188 -8.20 -20.28 -1.73
C ALA A 188 -7.24 -19.16 -1.27
N VAL A 189 -6.07 -19.05 -1.90
CA VAL A 189 -5.15 -17.92 -1.67
C VAL A 189 -5.80 -16.66 -2.23
N GLY A 190 -5.56 -15.50 -1.63
CA GLY A 190 -5.92 -14.25 -2.29
C GLY A 190 -5.12 -14.03 -3.58
N ASN A 191 -5.65 -13.22 -4.49
CA ASN A 191 -4.86 -12.73 -5.63
C ASN A 191 -3.84 -11.69 -5.18
N GLY A 192 -2.72 -11.61 -5.89
CA GLY A 192 -1.75 -10.55 -5.71
C GLY A 192 -2.23 -9.22 -6.26
N GLY A 193 -1.75 -8.12 -5.67
CA GLY A 193 -1.99 -6.77 -6.16
C GLY A 193 -1.10 -6.42 -7.35
N SER A 194 -1.53 -5.49 -8.20
CA SER A 194 -0.69 -5.00 -9.30
C SER A 194 0.51 -4.20 -8.78
N GLY A 195 1.63 -4.23 -9.49
CA GLY A 195 2.74 -3.30 -9.27
C GLY A 195 2.41 -1.89 -9.74
N GLY A 196 3.08 -0.90 -9.16
CA GLY A 196 3.00 0.50 -9.56
C GLY A 196 3.88 0.80 -10.77
N ASN A 197 3.56 1.85 -11.50
CA ASN A 197 4.37 2.32 -12.62
C ASN A 197 5.61 3.06 -12.10
N GLY A 198 6.70 3.00 -12.85
CA GLY A 198 7.84 3.89 -12.62
C GLY A 198 7.55 5.30 -13.15
N GLY A 199 8.09 6.33 -12.48
CA GLY A 199 7.99 7.71 -12.89
C GLY A 199 8.93 8.06 -14.04
N ASP A 200 8.62 9.12 -14.76
CA ASP A 200 9.38 9.55 -15.94
C ASP A 200 10.55 10.45 -15.54
N ALA A 201 11.66 10.34 -16.28
CA ALA A 201 12.64 11.41 -16.34
C ALA A 201 12.26 12.40 -17.46
N GLN A 202 12.57 13.68 -17.26
CA GLN A 202 12.12 14.74 -18.17
C GLN A 202 13.17 15.08 -19.24
N LEU A 203 14.21 15.86 -18.91
CA LEU A 203 15.24 16.24 -19.89
C LEU A 203 16.49 15.36 -19.82
N ILE A 204 17.06 15.21 -18.62
CA ILE A 204 18.22 14.37 -18.36
C ILE A 204 17.92 13.45 -17.16
N GLY A 205 18.00 12.14 -17.34
CA GLY A 205 17.78 11.18 -16.27
C GLY A 205 17.23 9.87 -16.80
N ASP A 206 17.38 8.80 -16.02
CA ASP A 206 16.78 7.53 -16.36
C ASP A 206 15.33 7.47 -15.87
N GLY A 207 14.47 6.77 -16.60
CA GLY A 207 13.12 6.48 -16.15
C GLY A 207 13.12 5.51 -14.96
N GLY A 208 12.08 5.60 -14.14
CA GLY A 208 11.86 4.72 -13.01
C GLY A 208 11.52 3.29 -13.44
N ASN A 209 12.02 2.30 -12.71
CA ASN A 209 11.65 0.91 -12.94
C ASN A 209 10.19 0.68 -12.56
N ALA A 210 9.52 -0.23 -13.27
CA ALA A 210 8.20 -0.72 -12.89
C ALA A 210 8.25 -1.51 -11.57
N GLY A 211 7.17 -1.45 -10.79
CA GLY A 211 6.93 -2.38 -9.70
C GLY A 211 6.42 -3.72 -10.21
N THR A 212 6.90 -4.82 -9.65
CA THR A 212 6.35 -6.17 -9.84
C THR A 212 4.96 -6.26 -9.22
N GLY A 213 4.10 -7.09 -9.79
CA GLY A 213 2.90 -7.52 -9.09
C GLY A 213 3.23 -8.37 -7.86
N GLY A 214 2.26 -8.53 -6.98
CA GLY A 214 2.35 -9.41 -5.82
C GLY A 214 2.00 -10.85 -6.18
N ASP A 215 2.51 -11.78 -5.39
CA ASP A 215 2.20 -13.20 -5.53
C ASP A 215 0.76 -13.51 -5.07
N GLY A 216 0.06 -14.44 -5.71
CA GLY A 216 -1.26 -14.86 -5.26
C GLY A 216 -1.79 -16.13 -5.93
N GLU A 217 -3.08 -16.43 -5.75
CA GLU A 217 -3.74 -17.46 -6.56
C GLU A 217 -3.65 -17.10 -8.05
N ALA A 218 -3.98 -15.86 -8.37
CA ALA A 218 -3.44 -15.18 -9.54
C ALA A 218 -2.41 -14.14 -9.08
N ASP A 219 -1.24 -14.16 -9.70
CA ASP A 219 -0.23 -13.11 -9.51
C ASP A 219 -0.75 -11.78 -10.06
N GLY A 220 -0.39 -10.70 -9.38
CA GLY A 220 -0.67 -9.36 -9.86
C GLY A 220 0.13 -9.06 -11.13
N PRO A 221 -0.40 -8.24 -12.05
CA PRO A 221 0.40 -7.74 -13.16
C PRO A 221 1.48 -6.79 -12.66
N GLY A 222 2.62 -6.76 -13.37
CA GLY A 222 3.62 -5.71 -13.22
C GLY A 222 3.13 -4.35 -13.68
N GLY A 223 3.80 -3.30 -13.21
CA GLY A 223 3.59 -1.92 -13.68
C GLY A 223 4.33 -1.62 -14.98
N LEU A 224 4.13 -0.42 -15.50
CA LEU A 224 4.88 0.11 -16.63
C LEU A 224 6.17 0.78 -16.17
N ALA A 225 7.21 0.69 -16.99
CA ALA A 225 8.44 1.43 -16.75
C ALA A 225 8.29 2.88 -17.19
N GLY A 226 8.95 3.78 -16.47
CA GLY A 226 9.03 5.20 -16.82
C GLY A 226 9.95 5.45 -18.01
N ALA A 227 9.68 6.52 -18.74
CA ALA A 227 10.49 7.01 -19.84
C ALA A 227 11.82 7.61 -19.34
N GLY A 228 12.88 7.42 -20.12
CA GLY A 228 14.14 8.15 -19.94
C GLY A 228 14.05 9.58 -20.47
N GLY A 229 14.96 10.43 -20.02
CA GLY A 229 15.01 11.84 -20.40
C GLY A 229 15.21 12.06 -21.90
N LEU A 230 14.60 13.12 -22.42
CA LEU A 230 14.57 13.45 -23.84
C LEU A 230 15.96 13.64 -24.48
N LEU A 231 16.93 14.16 -23.72
CA LEU A 231 18.28 14.41 -24.21
C LEU A 231 19.25 13.28 -23.82
N PHE A 232 19.21 12.86 -22.56
CA PHE A 232 19.99 11.73 -22.06
C PHE A 232 19.19 10.97 -21.01
N GLY A 233 19.14 9.64 -21.16
CA GLY A 233 18.40 8.79 -20.24
C GLY A 233 17.99 7.49 -20.90
N LYS A 234 17.98 6.40 -20.14
CA LYS A 234 17.35 5.14 -20.55
C LYS A 234 15.99 5.00 -19.88
N PRO A 235 14.99 4.38 -20.56
CA PRO A 235 13.77 3.96 -19.89
C PRO A 235 14.07 3.02 -18.71
N GLY A 236 13.16 2.98 -17.75
CA GLY A 236 13.22 2.03 -16.65
C GLY A 236 13.04 0.58 -17.10
N THR A 237 13.26 -0.35 -16.18
CA THR A 237 13.03 -1.77 -16.46
C THR A 237 11.55 -2.14 -16.31
N PRO A 238 10.90 -2.72 -17.34
CA PRO A 238 9.56 -3.29 -17.22
C PRO A 238 9.59 -4.63 -16.46
N VAL A 239 8.42 -5.11 -16.03
CA VAL A 239 8.24 -6.36 -15.26
C VAL A 239 7.03 -7.16 -15.71
#